data_AF-A0A2G2M757-F1
#
_entry.id   AF-A0A2G2M757-F1
#
_cell.length_a   1.000
_cell.length_b   1.000
_cell.length_c   1.000
_cell.angle_alpha   90.00
_cell.angle_beta   90.00
_cell.angle_gamma   90.00
#
_symmetry.space_group_name_H-M   'P 1'
#
loop_
_entity.id
_entity.type
_entity.pdbx_description
1 polymer ?
#
loop_
_entity_poly.entity_id
_entity_poly.type
_entity_poly.pdbx_seq_one_letter_code
_entity_poly.pdbx_strand_id
1 'polypeptide(L)'
;MKLKYSILWFDDDEEYIESVDLDPINDAIESWGFTPNIVMVSNPEDFMKHDPFKEFDLIAVDYNLEAFDEHGENFIQKLRQHDVYTEVIFYSANRSSELWDAVREKELEGIFIASRTAGGEITKIINVARQSVHKFLDLNNVRGIIMAEVGNIDEQLDMIAESFFNHLDIAERVLLINHYIEEVCSQNSKRSKIILKLKGSEDIVSLLENLESAKKWNICQTLSKQLETLNVNDIGDYQTEILKPRNFLAHGIPELQDDGSLLFKHYGKEYIFSDEESILLRQKLQYYSLQFEDILKNYKQ
;
A
#
# COMPACT_ATOMS: atom_id res chain seq x y z
N MET A 1 5.52 1.09 0.54
CA MET A 1 4.23 0.43 0.26
C MET A 1 3.69 0.94 -1.08
N LYS A 2 3.34 0.07 -2.02
CA LYS A 2 2.68 0.43 -3.29
C LYS A 2 1.18 0.68 -3.11
N LEU A 3 0.61 0.29 -1.98
CA LEU A 3 -0.77 0.57 -1.58
C LEU A 3 -0.92 1.92 -0.89
N LYS A 4 -0.24 2.95 -1.38
CA LYS A 4 -0.31 4.30 -0.82
C LYS A 4 -0.87 5.24 -1.89
N TYR A 5 -1.82 6.09 -1.54
CA TYR A 5 -2.29 7.18 -2.40
C TYR A 5 -1.89 8.51 -1.75
N SER A 6 -0.95 9.22 -2.37
CA SER A 6 -0.30 10.38 -1.77
C SER A 6 -0.82 11.68 -2.39
N ILE A 7 -1.28 12.59 -1.53
CA ILE A 7 -1.78 13.91 -1.91
C ILE A 7 -0.85 14.96 -1.29
N LEU A 8 -0.34 15.89 -2.09
CA LEU A 8 0.30 17.11 -1.61
C LEU A 8 -0.74 18.23 -1.62
N TRP A 9 -0.97 18.88 -0.49
CA TRP A 9 -1.97 19.92 -0.34
C TRP A 9 -1.29 21.21 0.14
N PHE A 10 -1.30 22.25 -0.71
CA PHE A 10 -0.73 23.55 -0.40
C PHE A 10 -1.83 24.60 -0.15
N ASP A 11 -1.87 25.11 1.07
CA ASP A 11 -2.78 26.17 1.53
C ASP A 11 -2.04 27.01 2.58
N ASP A 12 -1.93 28.32 2.41
CA ASP A 12 -1.21 29.18 3.36
C ASP A 12 -2.01 29.52 4.62
N ASP A 13 -3.31 29.20 4.63
CA ASP A 13 -4.17 29.36 5.79
C ASP A 13 -3.96 28.19 6.78
N GLU A 14 -3.11 28.43 7.79
CA GLU A 14 -2.84 27.46 8.87
C GLU A 14 -4.11 27.09 9.65
N GLU A 15 -5.04 28.03 9.87
CA GLU A 15 -6.29 27.74 10.58
C GLU A 15 -7.18 26.79 9.76
N TYR A 16 -7.19 26.95 8.43
CA TYR A 16 -7.88 26.02 7.54
C TYR A 16 -7.22 24.64 7.55
N ILE A 17 -5.89 24.55 7.44
CA ILE A 17 -5.15 23.28 7.51
C ILE A 17 -5.43 22.53 8.82
N GLU A 18 -5.51 23.23 9.93
CA GLU A 18 -5.79 22.62 11.24
C GLU A 18 -7.27 22.20 11.40
N SER A 19 -8.19 22.87 10.70
CA SER A 19 -9.63 22.67 10.88
C SER A 19 -10.29 21.80 9.80
N VAL A 20 -9.62 21.57 8.67
CA VAL A 20 -10.17 20.78 7.57
C VAL A 20 -10.39 19.34 7.99
N ASP A 21 -11.61 18.84 7.74
CA ASP A 21 -11.97 17.45 7.97
C ASP A 21 -11.45 16.57 6.83
N LEU A 22 -10.43 15.76 7.13
CA LEU A 22 -9.80 14.84 6.18
C LEU A 22 -10.46 13.46 6.17
N ASP A 23 -11.34 13.14 7.11
CA ASP A 23 -11.99 11.83 7.22
C ASP A 23 -12.70 11.44 5.91
N PRO A 24 -13.44 12.34 5.22
CA PRO A 24 -14.05 11.99 3.93
C PRO A 24 -13.05 11.54 2.85
N ILE A 25 -11.83 12.10 2.84
CA ILE A 25 -10.79 11.72 1.88
C ILE A 25 -10.15 10.40 2.32
N ASN A 26 -9.84 10.27 3.60
CA ASN A 26 -9.24 9.07 4.17
C ASN A 26 -10.16 7.87 3.96
N ASP A 27 -11.42 7.97 4.39
CA ASP A 27 -12.45 6.94 4.24
C ASP A 27 -12.63 6.52 2.78
N ALA A 28 -12.66 7.49 1.86
CA ALA A 28 -12.80 7.22 0.44
C ALA A 28 -11.61 6.40 -0.08
N ILE A 29 -10.37 6.82 0.20
CA ILE A 29 -9.16 6.13 -0.27
C ILE A 29 -9.04 4.73 0.35
N GLU A 30 -9.35 4.58 1.63
CA GLU A 30 -9.36 3.29 2.34
C GLU A 30 -10.42 2.34 1.78
N SER A 31 -11.60 2.87 1.42
CA SER A 31 -12.66 2.09 0.76
C SER A 31 -12.23 1.53 -0.59
N TRP A 32 -11.21 2.12 -1.23
CA TRP A 32 -10.63 1.63 -2.49
C TRP A 32 -9.46 0.65 -2.27
N GLY A 33 -9.10 0.35 -1.02
CA GLY A 33 -7.98 -0.51 -0.66
C GLY A 33 -6.62 0.15 -0.87
N PHE A 34 -6.52 1.45 -0.61
CA PHE A 34 -5.27 2.21 -0.58
C PHE A 34 -5.12 2.88 0.78
N THR A 35 -3.89 3.18 1.18
CA THR A 35 -3.59 3.92 2.41
C THR A 35 -3.45 5.39 2.06
N PRO A 36 -4.28 6.27 2.62
CA PRO A 36 -4.18 7.70 2.36
C PRO A 36 -2.90 8.26 2.96
N ASN A 37 -2.31 9.22 2.25
CA ASN A 37 -1.21 10.02 2.76
C ASN A 37 -1.34 11.44 2.26
N ILE A 38 -1.91 12.28 3.11
CA ILE A 38 -2.15 13.68 2.83
C ILE A 38 -1.04 14.47 3.50
N VAL A 39 -0.20 15.12 2.69
CA VAL A 39 0.87 15.99 3.14
C VAL A 39 0.38 17.43 2.96
N MET A 40 0.04 18.09 4.06
CA MET A 40 -0.35 19.50 4.05
C MET A 40 0.88 20.37 4.28
N VAL A 41 1.04 21.40 3.46
CA VAL A 41 2.12 22.39 3.56
C VAL A 41 1.52 23.79 3.54
N SER A 42 2.04 24.68 4.38
CA SER A 42 1.55 26.05 4.53
C SER A 42 2.45 27.12 3.92
N ASN A 43 3.60 26.74 3.36
CA ASN A 43 4.53 27.71 2.79
C ASN A 43 5.23 27.20 1.52
N PRO A 44 5.67 28.13 0.64
CA PRO A 44 6.36 27.83 -0.60
C PRO A 44 7.62 26.97 -0.45
N GLU A 45 8.39 27.15 0.62
CA GLU A 45 9.64 26.40 0.81
C GLU A 45 9.35 24.92 1.07
N ASP A 46 8.38 24.63 1.93
CA ASP A 46 7.93 23.26 2.21
C ASP A 46 7.30 22.60 0.99
N PHE A 47 6.52 23.35 0.21
CA PHE A 47 6.00 22.86 -1.07
C PHE A 47 7.13 22.47 -2.03
N MET A 48 8.16 23.31 -2.17
CA MET A 48 9.26 23.05 -3.11
C MET A 48 10.26 21.98 -2.63
N LYS A 49 10.29 21.63 -1.33
CA LYS A 49 11.10 20.49 -0.82
C LYS A 49 10.70 19.16 -1.44
N HIS A 50 9.50 19.09 -2.01
CA HIS A 50 8.97 17.92 -2.66
C HIS A 50 9.39 17.77 -4.11
N ASP A 51 10.13 18.71 -4.71
CA ASP A 51 10.66 18.55 -6.07
C ASP A 51 11.50 17.26 -6.20
N PRO A 52 11.27 16.40 -7.22
CA PRO A 52 10.47 16.60 -8.44
C PRO A 52 9.01 16.07 -8.37
N PHE A 53 8.41 16.01 -7.19
CA PHE A 53 7.00 15.69 -6.89
C PHE A 53 6.56 14.29 -7.32
N LYS A 54 7.51 13.36 -7.49
CA LYS A 54 7.26 12.01 -8.04
C LYS A 54 6.51 11.10 -7.09
N GLU A 55 6.51 11.42 -5.79
CA GLU A 55 5.83 10.63 -4.77
C GLU A 55 4.34 10.93 -4.65
N PHE A 56 3.81 11.95 -5.34
CA PHE A 56 2.42 12.39 -5.23
C PHE A 56 1.58 11.97 -6.44
N ASP A 57 0.43 11.39 -6.15
CA ASP A 57 -0.57 10.96 -7.13
C ASP A 57 -1.54 12.11 -7.49
N LEU A 58 -1.70 13.08 -6.58
CA LEU A 58 -2.54 14.26 -6.74
C LEU A 58 -1.94 15.45 -6.00
N ILE A 59 -2.09 16.65 -6.55
CA ILE A 59 -1.70 17.89 -5.88
C ILE A 59 -2.93 18.79 -5.74
N ALA A 60 -3.17 19.36 -4.56
CA ALA A 60 -4.16 20.40 -4.32
C ALA A 60 -3.45 21.72 -4.01
N VAL A 61 -3.86 22.81 -4.64
CA VAL A 61 -3.26 24.13 -4.47
C VAL A 61 -4.36 25.18 -4.31
N ASP A 62 -4.29 25.95 -3.23
CA ASP A 62 -5.17 27.10 -3.08
C ASP A 62 -4.80 28.22 -4.06
N TYR A 63 -5.82 28.95 -4.51
CA TYR A 63 -5.65 30.10 -5.37
C TYR A 63 -4.97 31.28 -4.70
N ASN A 64 -5.36 31.60 -3.48
CA ASN A 64 -5.09 32.88 -2.86
C ASN A 64 -4.11 32.72 -1.70
N LEU A 65 -2.82 32.68 -2.05
CA LEU A 65 -1.73 32.52 -1.10
C LEU A 65 -1.32 33.88 -0.52
N GLU A 66 -2.27 34.58 0.12
CA GLU A 66 -2.14 35.97 0.58
C GLU A 66 -0.95 36.18 1.53
N ALA A 67 -0.60 35.19 2.35
CA ALA A 67 0.54 35.25 3.26
C ALA A 67 1.87 35.47 2.51
N PHE A 68 1.90 35.19 1.20
CA PHE A 68 3.08 35.32 0.34
C PHE A 68 2.92 36.34 -0.80
N ASP A 69 1.80 37.07 -0.86
CA ASP A 69 1.48 37.99 -1.97
C ASP A 69 1.58 37.31 -3.34
N GLU A 70 1.15 36.04 -3.40
CA GLU A 70 1.27 35.16 -4.57
C GLU A 70 -0.05 34.44 -4.83
N HIS A 71 -0.20 33.92 -6.05
CA HIS A 71 -1.36 33.10 -6.41
C HIS A 71 -0.95 31.68 -6.82
N GLY A 72 -1.82 30.71 -6.53
CA GLY A 72 -1.54 29.29 -6.71
C GLY A 72 -1.16 28.91 -8.15
N GLU A 73 -1.70 29.60 -9.16
CA GLU A 73 -1.37 29.36 -10.56
C GLU A 73 0.13 29.58 -10.88
N ASN A 74 0.84 30.42 -10.10
CA ASN A 74 2.29 30.59 -10.23
C ASN A 74 3.04 29.32 -9.82
N PHE A 75 2.58 28.64 -8.76
CA PHE A 75 3.15 27.37 -8.31
C PHE A 75 2.82 26.23 -9.26
N ILE A 76 1.59 26.20 -9.77
CA ILE A 76 1.18 25.23 -10.78
C ILE A 76 2.01 25.42 -12.06
N GLN A 77 2.27 26.65 -12.48
CA GLN A 77 3.15 26.94 -13.62
C GLN A 77 4.58 26.43 -13.38
N LYS A 78 5.14 26.61 -12.18
CA LYS A 78 6.46 26.08 -11.80
C LYS A 78 6.48 24.54 -11.87
N LEU A 79 5.44 23.86 -11.41
CA LEU A 79 5.31 22.39 -11.57
C LEU A 79 5.43 21.99 -13.05
N ARG A 80 4.69 22.66 -13.93
CA ARG A 80 4.70 22.34 -15.37
C ARG A 80 6.05 22.67 -16.02
N GLN A 81 6.76 23.70 -15.57
CA GLN A 81 8.13 24.02 -16.02
C GLN A 81 9.16 22.95 -15.60
N HIS A 82 8.85 22.15 -14.57
CA HIS A 82 9.67 21.03 -14.10
C HIS A 82 9.21 19.68 -14.68
N ASP A 83 8.43 19.68 -15.76
CA ASP A 83 7.86 18.49 -16.40
C ASP A 83 6.99 17.63 -15.46
N VAL A 84 6.40 18.25 -14.43
CA VAL A 84 5.46 17.58 -13.51
C VAL A 84 4.05 17.74 -14.07
N TYR A 85 3.45 16.63 -14.52
CA TYR A 85 2.10 16.59 -15.11
C TYR A 85 1.07 15.89 -14.23
N THR A 86 1.39 15.70 -12.94
CA THR A 86 0.43 15.23 -11.94
C THR A 86 -0.83 16.08 -11.99
N GLU A 87 -1.99 15.42 -11.87
CA GLU A 87 -3.30 16.08 -11.82
C GLU A 87 -3.33 17.07 -10.66
N VAL A 88 -3.82 18.29 -10.91
CA VAL A 88 -3.88 19.36 -9.90
C VAL A 88 -5.32 19.75 -9.63
N ILE A 89 -5.72 19.76 -8.37
CA ILE A 89 -6.94 20.40 -7.89
C ILE A 89 -6.60 21.85 -7.54
N PHE A 90 -7.15 22.78 -8.32
CA PHE A 90 -6.99 24.20 -8.10
C PHE A 90 -8.28 24.75 -7.51
N TYR A 91 -8.23 25.24 -6.28
CA TYR A 91 -9.43 25.60 -5.52
C TYR A 91 -9.33 26.98 -4.90
N SER A 92 -10.48 27.54 -4.54
CA SER A 92 -10.56 28.83 -3.85
C SER A 92 -11.80 28.90 -2.97
N ALA A 93 -11.74 29.69 -1.91
CA ALA A 93 -12.91 30.07 -1.12
C ALA A 93 -13.91 30.92 -1.94
N ASN A 94 -13.43 31.64 -2.96
CA ASN A 94 -14.22 32.58 -3.78
C ASN A 94 -14.86 31.90 -5.01
N ARG A 95 -15.36 32.73 -5.94
CA ARG A 95 -16.08 32.29 -7.14
C ARG A 95 -15.14 31.59 -8.13
N SER A 96 -15.63 30.53 -8.75
CA SER A 96 -14.86 29.72 -9.71
C SER A 96 -14.42 30.44 -11.00
N SER A 97 -14.94 31.64 -11.30
CA SER A 97 -14.57 32.38 -12.51
C SER A 97 -13.10 32.82 -12.54
N GLU A 98 -12.57 33.25 -11.39
CA GLU A 98 -11.18 33.72 -11.26
C GLU A 98 -10.18 32.59 -11.51
N LEU A 99 -10.48 31.39 -10.99
CA LEU A 99 -9.70 30.17 -11.26
C LEU A 99 -9.61 29.86 -12.75
N TRP A 100 -10.71 30.02 -13.48
CA TRP A 100 -10.73 29.80 -14.93
C TRP A 100 -9.95 30.87 -15.71
N ASP A 101 -9.98 32.11 -15.26
CA ASP A 101 -9.19 33.19 -15.85
C ASP A 101 -7.69 32.94 -15.66
N ALA A 102 -7.27 32.60 -14.44
CA ALA A 102 -5.88 32.26 -14.11
C ALA A 102 -5.35 31.06 -14.93
N VAL A 103 -6.16 29.99 -15.03
CA VAL A 103 -5.82 28.81 -15.85
C VAL A 103 -5.66 29.16 -17.32
N ARG A 104 -6.54 30.02 -17.87
CA ARG A 104 -6.44 30.47 -19.27
C ARG A 104 -5.24 31.36 -19.52
N GLU A 105 -4.98 32.31 -18.63
CA GLU A 105 -3.89 33.27 -18.77
C GLU A 105 -2.52 32.59 -18.80
N LYS A 106 -2.33 31.57 -17.96
CA LYS A 106 -1.08 30.81 -17.86
C LYS A 106 -1.03 29.53 -18.68
N GLU A 107 -2.08 29.24 -19.45
CA GLU A 107 -2.20 28.04 -20.29
C GLU A 107 -1.95 26.74 -19.50
N LEU A 108 -2.53 26.64 -18.29
CA LEU A 108 -2.27 25.52 -17.39
C LEU A 108 -3.01 24.24 -17.82
N GLU A 109 -2.28 23.13 -17.87
CA GLU A 109 -2.81 21.82 -18.27
C GLU A 109 -3.01 20.87 -17.07
N GLY A 110 -3.94 19.93 -17.20
CA GLY A 110 -4.20 18.90 -16.17
C GLY A 110 -4.81 19.45 -14.88
N ILE A 111 -5.57 20.55 -14.97
CA ILE A 111 -6.15 21.26 -13.82
C ILE A 111 -7.63 20.92 -13.68
N PHE A 112 -8.05 20.64 -12.45
CA PHE A 112 -9.43 20.49 -12.04
C PHE A 112 -9.80 21.62 -11.07
N ILE A 113 -10.83 22.38 -11.41
CA ILE A 113 -11.27 23.51 -10.60
C ILE A 113 -12.29 23.09 -9.55
N ALA A 114 -12.15 23.63 -8.34
CA ALA A 114 -13.10 23.48 -7.24
C ALA A 114 -13.35 24.80 -6.48
N SER A 115 -14.48 24.90 -5.81
CA SER A 115 -14.75 25.96 -4.83
C SER A 115 -14.88 25.33 -3.46
N ARG A 116 -14.40 26.00 -2.40
CA ARG A 116 -14.59 25.53 -1.02
C ARG A 116 -16.04 25.55 -0.55
N THR A 117 -16.93 26.16 -1.34
CA THR A 117 -18.36 26.23 -1.00
C THR A 117 -18.93 24.82 -0.79
N ALA A 118 -19.40 24.56 0.44
CA ALA A 118 -19.95 23.28 0.86
C ALA A 118 -19.00 22.06 0.66
N GLY A 119 -17.68 22.25 0.83
CA GLY A 119 -16.70 21.15 0.74
C GLY A 119 -16.44 20.68 -0.70
N GLY A 120 -16.57 21.57 -1.68
CA GLY A 120 -16.43 21.24 -3.09
C GLY A 120 -15.00 20.83 -3.49
N GLU A 121 -13.98 21.34 -2.80
CA GLU A 121 -12.57 20.93 -2.88
C GLU A 121 -12.36 19.48 -2.44
N ILE A 122 -12.92 19.09 -1.29
CA ILE A 122 -12.90 17.71 -0.78
C ILE A 122 -13.57 16.78 -1.79
N THR A 123 -14.77 17.15 -2.24
CA THR A 123 -15.52 16.39 -3.23
C THR A 123 -14.75 16.25 -4.55
N LYS A 124 -14.03 17.30 -4.97
CA LYS A 124 -13.23 17.26 -6.20
C LYS A 124 -12.03 16.36 -6.04
N ILE A 125 -11.30 16.46 -4.92
CA ILE A 125 -10.17 15.60 -4.58
C ILE A 125 -10.60 14.13 -4.66
N ILE A 126 -11.70 13.75 -4.00
CA ILE A 126 -12.20 12.37 -4.00
C ILE A 126 -12.52 11.89 -5.42
N ASN A 127 -13.23 12.71 -6.21
CA ASN A 127 -13.64 12.32 -7.56
C ASN A 127 -12.45 12.13 -8.52
N VAL A 128 -11.48 13.04 -8.48
CA VAL A 128 -10.27 12.96 -9.33
C VAL A 128 -9.36 11.84 -8.85
N ALA A 129 -9.19 11.68 -7.53
CA ALA A 129 -8.43 10.57 -6.96
C ALA A 129 -9.01 9.22 -7.35
N ARG A 130 -10.34 9.06 -7.30
CA ARG A 130 -11.01 7.84 -7.77
C ARG A 130 -10.70 7.55 -9.23
N GLN A 131 -10.70 8.56 -10.08
CA GLN A 131 -10.37 8.41 -11.51
C GLN A 131 -8.92 7.99 -11.71
N SER A 132 -7.98 8.58 -10.97
CA SER A 132 -6.57 8.22 -11.02
C SER A 132 -6.31 6.79 -10.54
N VAL A 133 -6.95 6.37 -9.44
CA VAL A 133 -6.89 4.98 -8.96
C VAL A 133 -7.37 3.99 -10.02
N HIS A 134 -8.49 4.25 -10.72
CA HIS A 134 -8.98 3.34 -11.77
C HIS A 134 -7.95 3.10 -12.89
N LYS A 135 -7.13 4.11 -13.24
CA LYS A 135 -6.07 3.97 -14.25
C LYS A 135 -4.97 3.01 -13.80
N PHE A 136 -4.71 2.90 -12.49
CA PHE A 136 -3.68 2.01 -11.93
C PHE A 136 -4.15 0.57 -11.76
N LEU A 137 -5.44 0.27 -11.85
CA LEU A 137 -5.99 -1.03 -11.44
C LEU A 137 -6.15 -2.06 -12.57
N ASP A 138 -5.41 -1.91 -13.68
CA ASP A 138 -5.33 -3.03 -14.63
C ASP A 138 -4.65 -4.27 -14.00
N LEU A 139 -4.98 -5.45 -14.53
CA LEU A 139 -4.53 -6.72 -13.95
C LEU A 139 -3.00 -6.80 -13.74
N ASN A 140 -2.20 -6.27 -14.66
CA ASN A 140 -0.75 -6.38 -14.56
C ASN A 140 -0.21 -5.48 -13.44
N ASN A 141 -0.76 -4.28 -13.32
CA ASN A 141 -0.43 -3.38 -12.21
C ASN A 141 -0.86 -3.99 -10.87
N VAL A 142 -2.09 -4.52 -10.79
CA VAL A 142 -2.61 -5.17 -9.58
C VAL A 142 -1.76 -6.38 -9.18
N ARG A 143 -1.33 -7.21 -10.13
CA ARG A 143 -0.33 -8.27 -9.89
C ARG A 143 0.95 -7.70 -9.29
N GLY A 144 1.50 -6.65 -9.89
CA GLY A 144 2.72 -6.00 -9.42
C GLY A 144 2.61 -5.36 -8.03
N ILE A 145 1.42 -4.89 -7.65
CA ILE A 145 1.10 -4.40 -6.32
C ILE A 145 1.07 -5.58 -5.34
N ILE A 146 0.25 -6.59 -5.60
CA ILE A 146 0.07 -7.74 -4.70
C ILE A 146 1.38 -8.49 -4.46
N MET A 147 2.19 -8.71 -5.51
CA MET A 147 3.50 -9.35 -5.34
C MET A 147 4.44 -8.53 -4.46
N ALA A 148 4.44 -7.20 -4.61
CA ALA A 148 5.29 -6.33 -3.82
C ALA A 148 4.87 -6.33 -2.34
N GLU A 149 3.57 -6.24 -2.07
CA GLU A 149 3.04 -6.23 -0.71
C GLU A 149 3.23 -7.58 0.00
N VAL A 150 3.05 -8.70 -0.70
CA VAL A 150 3.37 -10.02 -0.15
C VAL A 150 4.86 -10.16 0.13
N GLY A 151 5.73 -9.55 -0.68
CA GLY A 151 7.16 -9.48 -0.38
C GLY A 151 7.48 -8.71 0.90
N ASN A 152 6.79 -7.58 1.14
CA ASN A 152 6.92 -6.82 2.38
C ASN A 152 6.43 -7.62 3.60
N ILE A 153 5.29 -8.30 3.46
CA ILE A 153 4.77 -9.19 4.51
C ILE A 153 5.73 -10.36 4.76
N ASP A 154 6.34 -10.94 3.73
CA ASP A 154 7.33 -12.01 3.90
C ASP A 154 8.54 -11.54 4.74
N GLU A 155 8.99 -10.29 4.56
CA GLU A 155 10.03 -9.68 5.40
C GLU A 155 9.56 -9.49 6.84
N GLN A 156 8.32 -9.02 7.06
CA GLN A 156 7.74 -8.92 8.40
C GLN A 156 7.63 -10.29 9.09
N LEU A 157 7.21 -11.32 8.36
CA LEU A 157 7.14 -12.69 8.87
C LEU A 157 8.53 -13.24 9.24
N ASP A 158 9.56 -12.95 8.44
CA ASP A 158 10.93 -13.32 8.76
C ASP A 158 11.37 -12.65 10.07
N MET A 159 11.15 -11.34 10.21
CA MET A 159 11.48 -10.60 11.43
C MET A 159 10.75 -11.16 12.66
N ILE A 160 9.46 -11.48 12.53
CA ILE A 160 8.68 -12.10 13.61
C ILE A 160 9.28 -13.48 13.96
N ALA A 161 9.53 -14.32 12.97
CA ALA A 161 10.07 -15.65 13.19
C ALA A 161 11.44 -15.58 13.89
N GLU A 162 12.35 -14.72 13.44
CA GLU A 162 13.67 -14.53 14.05
C GLU A 162 13.60 -14.02 15.49
N SER A 163 12.78 -12.99 15.73
CA SER A 163 12.59 -12.40 17.06
C SER A 163 12.07 -13.41 18.08
N PHE A 164 11.06 -14.21 17.69
CA PHE A 164 10.40 -15.13 18.60
C PHE A 164 11.08 -16.49 18.71
N PHE A 165 11.79 -16.95 17.67
CA PHE A 165 12.57 -18.20 17.70
C PHE A 165 13.60 -18.22 18.82
N ASN A 166 14.20 -17.07 19.13
CA ASN A 166 15.17 -16.92 20.20
C ASN A 166 14.57 -17.03 21.62
N HIS A 167 13.25 -17.14 21.77
CA HIS A 167 12.61 -17.40 23.06
C HIS A 167 12.35 -18.89 23.34
N LEU A 168 12.47 -19.74 22.33
CA LEU A 168 12.46 -21.20 22.50
C LEU A 168 13.76 -21.68 23.15
N ASP A 169 13.71 -22.83 23.82
CA ASP A 169 14.92 -23.50 24.27
C ASP A 169 15.73 -24.09 23.09
N ILE A 170 17.01 -24.41 23.33
CA ILE A 170 17.90 -24.91 22.27
C ILE A 170 17.38 -26.19 21.62
N ALA A 171 16.75 -27.08 22.40
CA ALA A 171 16.23 -28.34 21.89
C ALA A 171 15.01 -28.10 20.98
N GLU A 172 14.10 -27.24 21.40
CA GLU A 172 12.91 -26.81 20.66
C GLU A 172 13.29 -26.10 19.35
N ARG A 173 14.29 -25.22 19.37
CA ARG A 173 14.83 -24.55 18.18
C ARG A 173 15.33 -25.53 17.14
N VAL A 174 16.18 -26.48 17.56
CA VAL A 174 16.74 -27.51 16.69
C VAL A 174 15.63 -28.43 16.15
N LEU A 175 14.63 -28.77 16.98
CA LEU A 175 13.47 -29.57 16.57
C LEU A 175 12.64 -28.85 15.50
N LEU A 176 12.36 -27.55 15.68
CA LEU A 176 11.60 -26.74 14.73
C LEU A 176 12.32 -26.68 13.38
N ILE A 177 13.63 -26.37 13.38
CA ILE A 177 14.42 -26.34 12.14
C ILE A 177 14.38 -27.69 11.44
N ASN A 178 14.65 -28.78 12.17
CA ASN A 178 14.65 -30.12 11.58
C ASN A 178 13.28 -30.51 10.99
N HIS A 179 12.19 -30.14 11.66
CA HIS A 179 10.83 -30.36 11.17
C HIS A 179 10.60 -29.72 9.80
N TYR A 180 10.93 -28.43 9.65
CA TYR A 180 10.77 -27.73 8.37
C TYR A 180 11.76 -28.17 7.30
N ILE A 181 12.98 -28.58 7.67
CA ILE A 181 13.93 -29.21 6.73
C ILE A 181 13.31 -30.49 6.14
N GLU A 182 12.75 -31.36 6.98
CA GLU A 182 12.14 -32.61 6.55
C GLU A 182 10.92 -32.37 5.66
N GLU A 183 10.08 -31.40 6.02
CA GLU A 183 8.92 -31.03 5.23
C GLU A 183 9.31 -30.52 3.84
N VAL A 184 10.32 -29.64 3.73
CA VAL A 184 10.81 -29.13 2.43
C VAL A 184 11.45 -30.24 1.60
N CYS A 185 12.25 -31.10 2.22
CA CYS A 185 12.91 -32.20 1.52
C CYS A 185 11.91 -33.23 0.97
N SER A 186 10.79 -33.44 1.67
CA SER A 186 9.73 -34.35 1.21
C SER A 186 8.98 -33.83 -0.03
N GLN A 187 8.92 -32.50 -0.21
CA GLN A 187 8.15 -31.85 -1.26
C GLN A 187 9.00 -31.41 -2.46
N ASN A 188 10.32 -31.15 -2.29
CA ASN A 188 11.13 -30.51 -3.32
C ASN A 188 12.60 -30.98 -3.36
N SER A 189 12.89 -31.95 -4.25
CA SER A 189 14.18 -32.66 -4.28
C SER A 189 15.40 -31.81 -4.66
N LYS A 190 15.23 -30.66 -5.33
CA LYS A 190 16.35 -29.80 -5.76
C LYS A 190 16.79 -28.74 -4.73
N ARG A 191 15.84 -28.11 -4.00
CA ARG A 191 16.15 -27.17 -2.90
C ARG A 191 16.74 -27.85 -1.67
N SER A 192 16.51 -29.16 -1.54
CA SER A 192 16.95 -30.01 -0.41
C SER A 192 18.43 -29.88 -0.06
N LYS A 193 19.36 -29.76 -1.03
CA LYS A 193 20.80 -29.85 -0.76
C LYS A 193 21.37 -28.71 0.09
N ILE A 194 20.79 -27.51 0.00
CA ILE A 194 21.24 -26.34 0.77
C ILE A 194 20.67 -26.46 2.19
N ILE A 195 19.36 -26.66 2.28
CA ILE A 195 18.60 -26.75 3.53
C ILE A 195 19.05 -27.96 4.39
N LEU A 196 19.43 -29.09 3.77
CA LEU A 196 19.94 -30.27 4.51
C LEU A 196 21.20 -29.98 5.31
N LYS A 197 22.00 -28.97 4.93
CA LYS A 197 23.19 -28.58 5.69
C LYS A 197 22.85 -27.90 7.02
N LEU A 198 21.63 -27.40 7.16
CA LEU A 198 21.14 -26.76 8.39
C LEU A 198 20.66 -27.78 9.42
N LYS A 199 20.67 -29.08 9.10
CA LYS A 199 20.18 -30.12 10.01
C LYS A 199 20.97 -30.12 11.31
N GLY A 200 20.27 -30.02 12.44
CA GLY A 200 20.88 -29.92 13.77
C GLY A 200 21.46 -28.55 14.13
N SER A 201 21.24 -27.52 13.30
CA SER A 201 21.63 -26.13 13.60
C SER A 201 20.49 -25.35 14.25
N GLU A 202 20.81 -24.13 14.70
CA GLU A 202 19.86 -23.11 15.18
C GLU A 202 19.71 -21.94 14.17
N ASP A 203 20.15 -22.12 12.93
CA ASP A 203 20.20 -21.06 11.91
C ASP A 203 18.83 -20.87 11.22
N ILE A 204 17.94 -20.15 11.92
CA ILE A 204 16.60 -19.81 11.44
C ILE A 204 16.64 -18.87 10.23
N VAL A 205 17.61 -17.95 10.17
CA VAL A 205 17.75 -16.97 9.08
C VAL A 205 17.98 -17.69 7.75
N SER A 206 19.00 -18.56 7.68
CA SER A 206 19.30 -19.35 6.49
C SER A 206 18.13 -20.27 6.09
N LEU A 207 17.35 -20.75 7.06
CA LEU A 207 16.15 -21.54 6.77
C LEU A 207 15.10 -20.67 6.07
N LEU A 208 14.74 -19.52 6.64
CA LEU A 208 13.71 -18.60 6.14
C LEU A 208 14.00 -18.11 4.72
N GLU A 209 15.26 -17.76 4.40
CA GLU A 209 15.69 -17.35 3.06
C GLU A 209 15.37 -18.39 1.97
N ASN A 210 15.28 -19.67 2.35
CA ASN A 210 15.07 -20.78 1.44
C ASN A 210 13.61 -21.30 1.47
N LEU A 211 12.74 -20.67 2.24
CA LEU A 211 11.32 -21.01 2.37
C LEU A 211 10.43 -20.13 1.50
N GLU A 212 9.29 -20.69 1.10
CA GLU A 212 8.21 -19.94 0.45
C GLU A 212 7.30 -19.28 1.51
N SER A 213 6.57 -18.24 1.11
CA SER A 213 5.69 -17.44 1.97
C SER A 213 4.77 -18.27 2.86
N ALA A 214 4.21 -19.38 2.33
CA ALA A 214 3.33 -20.26 3.10
C ALA A 214 4.04 -20.94 4.27
N LYS A 215 5.32 -21.31 4.09
CA LYS A 215 6.11 -21.97 5.14
C LYS A 215 6.58 -20.96 6.19
N LYS A 216 6.92 -19.74 5.78
CA LYS A 216 7.22 -18.62 6.70
C LYS A 216 6.03 -18.35 7.63
N TRP A 217 4.83 -18.25 7.06
CA TRP A 217 3.58 -18.15 7.82
C TRP A 217 3.41 -19.31 8.82
N ASN A 218 3.58 -20.56 8.36
CA ASN A 218 3.44 -21.73 9.22
C ASN A 218 4.44 -21.74 10.39
N ILE A 219 5.67 -21.26 10.19
CA ILE A 219 6.65 -21.10 11.26
C ILE A 219 6.12 -20.13 12.32
N CYS A 220 5.64 -18.95 11.93
CA CYS A 220 5.05 -17.98 12.86
C CYS A 220 3.84 -18.56 13.60
N GLN A 221 2.98 -19.32 12.93
CA GLN A 221 1.88 -20.04 13.59
C GLN A 221 2.34 -21.08 14.59
N THR A 222 3.43 -21.79 14.28
CA THR A 222 4.05 -22.80 15.17
C THR A 222 4.61 -22.12 16.41
N LEU A 223 5.37 -21.02 16.23
CA LEU A 223 5.90 -20.22 17.32
C LEU A 223 4.77 -19.66 18.19
N SER A 224 3.68 -19.17 17.60
CA SER A 224 2.51 -18.66 18.32
C SER A 224 1.79 -19.71 19.17
N LYS A 225 1.94 -21.01 18.85
CA LYS A 225 1.41 -22.11 19.69
C LYS A 225 2.32 -22.45 20.87
N GLN A 226 3.61 -22.14 20.76
CA GLN A 226 4.62 -22.44 21.78
C GLN A 226 4.88 -21.26 22.72
N LEU A 227 4.66 -20.03 22.23
CA LEU A 227 4.96 -18.79 22.92
C LEU A 227 3.68 -17.97 23.10
N GLU A 228 3.17 -17.90 24.32
CA GLU A 228 1.95 -17.14 24.66
C GLU A 228 2.05 -15.65 24.34
N THR A 229 3.28 -15.12 24.24
CA THR A 229 3.56 -13.72 23.90
C THR A 229 3.39 -13.41 22.42
N LEU A 230 3.29 -14.43 21.56
CA LEU A 230 3.09 -14.26 20.12
C LEU A 230 1.67 -14.68 19.74
N ASN A 231 0.84 -13.74 19.31
CA ASN A 231 -0.52 -14.03 18.87
C ASN A 231 -0.71 -13.79 17.37
N VAL A 232 -0.22 -14.73 16.57
CA VAL A 232 -0.37 -14.69 15.10
C VAL A 232 -1.61 -15.48 14.66
N ASN A 233 -1.99 -16.51 15.41
CA ASN A 233 -3.09 -17.40 15.04
C ASN A 233 -4.47 -16.73 15.11
N ASP A 234 -4.64 -15.67 15.91
CA ASP A 234 -5.91 -14.96 16.04
C ASP A 234 -6.14 -13.87 14.97
N ILE A 235 -5.13 -13.58 14.13
CA ILE A 235 -5.21 -12.54 13.09
C ILE A 235 -6.08 -12.99 11.91
N GLY A 236 -6.06 -14.29 11.58
CA GLY A 236 -6.84 -14.87 10.49
C GLY A 236 -6.07 -15.92 9.68
N ASP A 237 -6.58 -16.28 8.51
CA ASP A 237 -5.96 -17.29 7.63
C ASP A 237 -5.21 -16.63 6.46
N TYR A 238 -4.00 -16.14 6.72
CA TYR A 238 -3.16 -15.50 5.70
C TYR A 238 -2.94 -16.39 4.46
N GLN A 239 -2.88 -17.71 4.65
CA GLN A 239 -2.67 -18.64 3.57
C GLN A 239 -3.87 -18.70 2.61
N THR A 240 -5.09 -18.77 3.15
CA THR A 240 -6.32 -18.79 2.33
C THR A 240 -6.67 -17.40 1.81
N GLU A 241 -6.46 -16.36 2.63
CA GLU A 241 -6.94 -15.02 2.36
C GLU A 241 -6.02 -14.20 1.45
N ILE A 242 -4.71 -14.46 1.50
CA ILE A 242 -3.71 -13.73 0.70
C ILE A 242 -2.97 -14.67 -0.25
N LEU A 243 -2.31 -15.70 0.27
CA LEU A 243 -1.38 -16.51 -0.53
C LEU A 243 -2.10 -17.29 -1.64
N LYS A 244 -3.32 -17.78 -1.38
CA LYS A 244 -4.12 -18.48 -2.38
C LYS A 244 -4.53 -17.55 -3.54
N PRO A 245 -5.21 -16.40 -3.32
CA PRO A 245 -5.45 -15.41 -4.38
C PRO A 245 -4.19 -14.99 -5.13
N ARG A 246 -3.13 -14.67 -4.40
CA ARG A 246 -1.81 -14.30 -4.94
C ARG A 246 -1.26 -15.35 -5.90
N ASN A 247 -1.40 -16.63 -5.58
CA ASN A 247 -0.91 -17.72 -6.45
C ASN A 247 -1.73 -17.84 -7.74
N PHE A 248 -3.05 -17.65 -7.69
CA PHE A 248 -3.87 -17.56 -8.90
C PHE A 248 -3.46 -16.37 -9.77
N LEU A 249 -3.25 -15.20 -9.15
CA LEU A 249 -2.82 -14.02 -9.88
C LEU A 249 -1.43 -14.21 -10.49
N ALA A 250 -0.50 -14.85 -9.80
CA ALA A 250 0.87 -15.06 -10.28
C ALA A 250 0.98 -16.13 -11.39
N HIS A 251 0.18 -17.19 -11.33
CA HIS A 251 0.36 -18.36 -12.20
C HIS A 251 -0.84 -18.73 -13.08
N GLY A 252 -2.02 -18.17 -12.78
CA GLY A 252 -3.22 -18.43 -13.53
C GLY A 252 -3.27 -17.63 -14.84
N ILE A 253 -3.91 -18.23 -15.83
CA ILE A 253 -4.24 -17.58 -17.10
C ILE A 253 -5.66 -17.02 -16.95
N PRO A 254 -5.86 -15.68 -17.08
CA PRO A 254 -7.17 -15.07 -16.95
C PRO A 254 -8.01 -15.28 -18.22
N GLU A 255 -9.29 -15.55 -18.04
CA GLU A 255 -10.33 -15.51 -19.08
C GLU A 255 -11.36 -14.45 -18.71
N LEU A 256 -11.54 -13.44 -19.58
CA LEU A 256 -12.55 -12.38 -19.37
C LEU A 256 -13.95 -12.97 -19.45
N GLN A 257 -14.78 -12.67 -18.45
CA GLN A 257 -16.18 -13.06 -18.37
C GLN A 257 -17.10 -11.95 -18.90
N ASP A 258 -18.37 -12.29 -19.16
CA ASP A 258 -19.37 -11.36 -19.70
C ASP A 258 -19.68 -10.18 -18.78
N ASP A 259 -19.48 -10.34 -17.47
CA ASP A 259 -19.68 -9.31 -16.44
C ASP A 259 -18.45 -8.40 -16.22
N GLY A 260 -17.37 -8.63 -16.98
CA GLY A 260 -16.11 -7.89 -16.87
C GLY A 260 -15.12 -8.49 -15.86
N SER A 261 -15.51 -9.50 -15.08
CA SER A 261 -14.59 -10.19 -14.16
C SER A 261 -13.61 -11.12 -14.88
N LEU A 262 -12.54 -11.51 -14.19
CA LEU A 262 -11.50 -12.40 -14.71
C LEU A 262 -11.56 -13.76 -14.03
N LEU A 263 -11.78 -14.82 -14.80
CA LEU A 263 -11.70 -16.19 -14.31
C LEU A 263 -10.27 -16.72 -14.46
N PHE A 264 -9.64 -17.05 -13.34
CA PHE A 264 -8.33 -17.70 -13.30
C PHE A 264 -8.49 -19.21 -13.16
N LYS A 265 -7.83 -19.96 -14.04
CA LYS A 265 -7.70 -21.42 -13.94
C LYS A 265 -6.27 -21.80 -13.59
N HIS A 266 -6.09 -22.55 -12.51
CA HIS A 266 -4.77 -23.04 -12.08
C HIS A 266 -4.89 -24.41 -11.40
N TYR A 267 -4.20 -25.42 -11.94
CA TYR A 267 -4.26 -26.83 -11.48
C TYR A 267 -5.68 -27.37 -11.22
N GLY A 268 -6.63 -27.09 -12.12
CA GLY A 268 -8.01 -27.56 -12.01
C GLY A 268 -8.84 -26.86 -10.94
N LYS A 269 -8.31 -25.80 -10.31
CA LYS A 269 -9.05 -24.89 -9.45
C LYS A 269 -9.36 -23.61 -10.21
N GLU A 270 -10.46 -23.00 -9.81
CA GLU A 270 -10.96 -21.75 -10.37
C GLU A 270 -10.98 -20.65 -9.31
N TYR A 271 -10.72 -19.42 -9.74
CA TYR A 271 -10.76 -18.23 -8.91
C TYR A 271 -11.28 -17.05 -9.75
N ILE A 272 -12.36 -16.43 -9.30
CA ILE A 272 -12.94 -15.25 -9.97
C ILE A 272 -12.34 -14.01 -9.33
N PHE A 273 -11.84 -13.11 -10.17
CA PHE A 273 -11.25 -11.85 -9.75
C PHE A 273 -12.05 -10.70 -10.37
N SER A 274 -12.84 -10.04 -9.54
CA SER A 274 -13.60 -8.83 -9.87
C SER A 274 -12.93 -7.58 -9.26
N ASP A 275 -13.46 -6.40 -9.58
CA ASP A 275 -13.03 -5.15 -8.93
C ASP A 275 -13.25 -5.18 -7.41
N GLU A 276 -14.35 -5.77 -6.95
CA GLU A 276 -14.65 -5.96 -5.53
C GLU A 276 -13.61 -6.87 -4.86
N GLU A 277 -13.28 -8.00 -5.50
CA GLU A 277 -12.28 -8.93 -5.00
C GLU A 277 -10.88 -8.29 -4.97
N SER A 278 -10.58 -7.45 -5.97
CA SER A 278 -9.37 -6.64 -6.05
C SER A 278 -9.25 -5.68 -4.86
N ILE A 279 -10.32 -4.97 -4.51
CA ILE A 279 -10.38 -4.09 -3.33
C ILE A 279 -10.19 -4.89 -2.04
N LEU A 280 -10.96 -5.97 -1.86
CA LEU A 280 -10.93 -6.79 -0.65
C LEU A 280 -9.53 -7.37 -0.41
N LEU A 281 -8.87 -7.84 -1.46
CA LEU A 281 -7.52 -8.38 -1.36
C LEU A 281 -6.50 -7.32 -0.92
N ARG A 282 -6.60 -6.08 -1.44
CA ARG A 282 -5.72 -4.98 -1.00
C ARG A 282 -5.99 -4.57 0.45
N GLN A 283 -7.25 -4.50 0.87
CA GLN A 283 -7.62 -4.21 2.26
C GLN A 283 -7.08 -5.27 3.22
N LYS A 284 -7.16 -6.55 2.84
CA LYS A 284 -6.58 -7.65 3.63
C LYS A 284 -5.05 -7.57 3.70
N LEU A 285 -4.38 -7.24 2.61
CA LEU A 285 -2.92 -7.02 2.63
C LEU A 285 -2.53 -5.94 3.64
N GLN A 286 -3.24 -4.80 3.62
CA GLN A 286 -3.03 -3.72 4.59
C GLN A 286 -3.29 -4.20 6.02
N TYR A 287 -4.40 -4.90 6.25
CA TYR A 287 -4.73 -5.46 7.55
C TYR A 287 -3.62 -6.36 8.10
N TYR A 288 -3.18 -7.38 7.34
CA TYR A 288 -2.10 -8.26 7.78
C TYR A 288 -0.79 -7.50 8.01
N SER A 289 -0.43 -6.57 7.12
CA SER A 289 0.78 -5.76 7.27
C SER A 289 0.77 -4.95 8.57
N LEU A 290 -0.36 -4.33 8.91
CA LEU A 290 -0.52 -3.56 10.16
C LEU A 290 -0.45 -4.46 11.39
N GLN A 291 -1.15 -5.60 11.38
CA GLN A 291 -1.14 -6.54 12.51
C GLN A 291 0.28 -7.10 12.78
N PHE A 292 1.05 -7.41 11.73
CA PHE A 292 2.43 -7.86 11.89
C PHE A 292 3.36 -6.74 12.34
N GLU A 293 3.15 -5.52 11.87
CA GLU A 293 3.89 -4.35 12.35
C GLU A 293 3.64 -4.10 13.85
N ASP A 294 2.39 -4.23 14.30
CA ASP A 294 2.03 -4.07 15.72
C ASP A 294 2.69 -5.13 16.60
N ILE A 295 2.77 -6.39 16.14
CA ILE A 295 3.54 -7.44 16.84
C ILE A 295 5.01 -7.04 16.97
N LEU A 296 5.62 -6.57 15.88
CA LEU A 296 7.03 -6.17 15.86
C LEU A 296 7.32 -4.94 16.71
N LYS A 297 6.37 -4.00 16.82
CA LYS A 297 6.46 -2.84 17.71
C LYS A 297 6.38 -3.25 19.17
N ASN A 298 5.40 -4.10 19.52
CA ASN A 298 5.21 -4.59 20.88
C ASN A 298 6.36 -5.51 21.35
N TYR A 299 7.06 -6.16 20.42
CA TYR A 299 8.27 -6.93 20.73
C TYR A 299 9.45 -6.07 21.21
N LYS A 300 9.58 -4.82 20.72
CA LYS A 300 10.73 -3.94 21.02
C LYS A 300 10.60 -3.17 22.34
N GLN A 301 9.46 -3.28 23.04
CA GLN A 301 9.21 -2.64 24.34
C GLN A 301 9.46 -3.62 25.48
#